data_AF-A0A392Q502-F1
#
_entry.id   AF-A0A392Q502-F1
#
_cell.length_a   1.000
_cell.length_b   1.000
_cell.length_c   1.000
_cell.angle_alpha   90.00
_cell.angle_beta   90.00
_cell.angle_gamma   90.00
#
_symmetry.space_group_name_H-M   'P 1'
#
loop_
_entity.id
_entity.type
_entity.pdbx_description
1 polymer ?
#
loop_
_entity_poly.entity_id
_entity_poly.type
_entity_poly.pdbx_seq_one_letter_code
_entity_poly.pdbx_strand_id
1 'polypeptide(L)'
;METEIGKVHNQIQEASQSEEDTPLKKKLNEFGERLTMMIGLICILVWLINVKYFLTWEYVNGWPANFKFSFEKCTYYFEIAVALAVAAIPEGLPAVITTCLALGTRKMAQKNALVRKLPSVETLGCTTVICSDKTGTLTTNQMAVSKLVAIGPNVDALRAFKVEGTTYNPNDGQIENWPAGRLDANLQMIAKIAAVCNDAGVSQSE
;
A
#
# COMPACT_ATOMS: atom_id res chain seq x y z
N MET A 1 -4.02 -9.36 28.25
CA MET A 1 -4.39 -8.67 27.00
C MET A 1 -5.59 -7.74 27.14
N GLU A 2 -6.21 -7.57 28.32
CA GLU A 2 -7.42 -6.74 28.46
C GLU A 2 -7.20 -5.23 28.61
N THR A 3 -5.97 -4.74 28.47
CA THR A 3 -5.70 -3.29 28.48
C THR A 3 -6.08 -2.68 27.13
N GLU A 4 -6.37 -1.37 27.09
CA GLU A 4 -6.67 -0.67 25.83
C GLU A 4 -5.53 -0.80 24.81
N ILE A 5 -4.27 -0.73 25.26
CA ILE A 5 -3.10 -0.98 24.41
C ILE A 5 -3.00 -2.45 23.96
N GLY A 6 -3.44 -3.39 24.80
CA GLY A 6 -3.52 -4.82 24.48
C GLY A 6 -4.57 -5.11 23.40
N LYS A 7 -5.72 -4.42 23.44
CA LYS A 7 -6.75 -4.50 22.38
C LYS A 7 -6.21 -4.01 21.04
N VAL A 8 -5.52 -2.87 21.01
CA VAL A 8 -4.88 -2.34 19.79
C VAL A 8 -3.83 -3.30 19.25
N HIS A 9 -3.00 -3.87 20.13
CA HIS A 9 -1.99 -4.85 19.73
C HIS A 9 -2.62 -6.08 19.06
N ASN A 10 -3.70 -6.61 19.64
CA ASN A 10 -4.43 -7.75 19.07
C ASN A 10 -5.00 -7.43 17.69
N GLN A 11 -5.60 -6.24 17.50
CA GLN A 11 -6.13 -5.81 16.21
C GLN A 11 -5.03 -5.68 15.15
N ILE A 12 -3.87 -5.15 15.50
CA ILE A 12 -2.71 -5.06 14.58
C ILE A 12 -2.23 -6.45 14.19
N GLN A 13 -2.13 -7.37 15.15
CA GLN A 13 -1.68 -8.73 14.90
C GLN A 13 -2.66 -9.49 14.00
N GLU A 14 -3.96 -9.38 14.25
CA GLU A 14 -5.01 -9.98 13.42
C GLU A 14 -4.97 -9.42 11.99
N ALA A 15 -4.86 -8.09 11.84
CA ALA A 15 -4.77 -7.44 10.53
C ALA A 15 -3.50 -7.86 9.75
N SER A 16 -2.38 -8.11 10.44
CA SER A 16 -1.15 -8.60 9.79
C SER A 16 -1.26 -10.06 9.31
N GLN A 17 -2.12 -10.87 9.95
CA GLN A 17 -2.37 -12.24 9.51
C GLN A 17 -3.30 -12.29 8.29
N SER A 18 -4.16 -11.28 8.13
CA SER A 18 -5.07 -11.13 7.00
C SER A 18 -4.50 -10.30 5.84
N GLU A 19 -3.18 -10.27 5.63
CA GLU A 19 -2.60 -9.57 4.47
C GLU A 19 -3.04 -10.26 3.17
N GLU A 20 -3.98 -9.63 2.46
CA GLU A 20 -4.38 -10.08 1.14
C GLU A 20 -3.29 -9.83 0.10
N ASP A 21 -3.14 -10.79 -0.82
CA ASP A 21 -2.29 -10.63 -1.99
C ASP A 21 -2.76 -9.47 -2.88
N THR A 22 -1.82 -8.76 -3.48
CA THR A 22 -2.13 -7.64 -4.37
C THR A 22 -2.85 -8.11 -5.63
N PRO A 23 -3.65 -7.25 -6.31
CA PRO A 23 -4.40 -7.65 -7.49
C PRO A 23 -3.52 -8.27 -8.59
N LEU A 24 -2.34 -7.70 -8.85
CA LEU A 24 -1.36 -8.27 -9.78
C LEU A 24 -0.86 -9.64 -9.32
N LYS A 25 -0.55 -9.80 -8.02
CA LYS A 25 -0.09 -11.08 -7.49
C LYS A 25 -1.17 -12.17 -7.60
N LYS A 26 -2.43 -11.83 -7.31
CA LYS A 26 -3.59 -12.73 -7.53
C LYS A 26 -3.68 -13.16 -9.00
N LYS A 27 -3.54 -12.23 -9.94
CA LYS A 27 -3.56 -12.52 -11.38
C LYS A 27 -2.36 -13.34 -11.86
N LEU A 28 -1.19 -13.15 -11.28
CA LEU A 28 -0.01 -13.96 -11.57
C LEU A 28 -0.16 -15.39 -11.05
N ASN A 29 -0.75 -15.58 -9.87
CA ASN A 29 -1.07 -16.92 -9.35
C ASN A 29 -2.10 -17.62 -10.24
N GLU A 30 -3.19 -16.94 -10.62
CA GLU A 30 -4.18 -17.47 -11.57
C GLU A 30 -3.54 -17.85 -12.91
N PHE A 31 -2.62 -17.02 -13.42
CA PHE A 31 -1.88 -17.31 -14.65
C PHE A 31 -0.96 -18.53 -14.48
N GLY A 32 -0.22 -18.61 -13.37
CA GLY A 32 0.66 -19.73 -13.06
C GLY A 32 -0.08 -21.05 -12.91
N GLU A 33 -1.25 -21.06 -12.27
CA GLU A 33 -2.11 -22.24 -12.14
C GLU A 33 -2.61 -22.71 -13.51
N ARG A 34 -3.11 -21.79 -14.34
CA ARG A 34 -3.57 -22.10 -15.70
C ARG A 34 -2.45 -22.66 -16.55
N LEU A 35 -1.27 -22.04 -16.48
CA LEU A 35 -0.09 -22.49 -17.22
C LEU A 35 0.34 -23.90 -16.78
N THR A 36 0.41 -24.14 -15.47
CA THR A 36 0.77 -25.44 -14.90
C THR A 36 -0.23 -26.52 -15.31
N MET A 37 -1.53 -26.21 -15.32
CA MET A 37 -2.57 -27.12 -15.77
C MET A 37 -2.43 -27.46 -17.27
N MET A 38 -2.15 -26.47 -18.12
CA MET A 38 -1.92 -26.69 -19.55
C MET A 38 -0.68 -27.53 -19.82
N ILE A 39 0.44 -27.23 -19.16
CA ILE A 39 1.68 -28.01 -19.27
C ILE A 39 1.44 -29.45 -18.83
N GLY A 40 0.79 -29.66 -17.68
CA GLY A 40 0.46 -30.99 -17.17
C GLY A 40 -0.39 -31.80 -18.15
N LEU A 41 -1.39 -31.18 -18.77
CA LEU A 41 -2.20 -31.82 -19.82
C LEU A 41 -1.35 -32.21 -21.03
N ILE A 42 -0.47 -31.33 -21.51
CA ILE A 42 0.40 -31.62 -22.66
C ILE A 42 1.37 -32.76 -22.31
N CYS A 43 1.99 -32.75 -21.14
CA CYS A 43 2.88 -33.83 -20.69
C CYS A 43 2.16 -35.18 -20.62
N ILE A 44 0.94 -35.22 -20.08
CA ILE A 44 0.12 -36.44 -20.03
C ILE A 44 -0.25 -36.90 -21.45
N LEU A 45 -0.64 -35.99 -22.34
CA LEU A 45 -0.98 -36.32 -23.73
C LEU A 45 0.22 -36.87 -24.49
N VAL A 46 1.39 -36.24 -24.38
CA VAL A 46 2.64 -36.72 -24.99
C VAL A 46 2.98 -38.10 -24.45
N TRP A 47 2.85 -38.31 -23.14
CA TRP A 47 3.09 -39.62 -22.54
C TRP A 47 2.12 -40.68 -23.10
N LEU A 48 0.81 -40.42 -23.11
CA LEU A 48 -0.22 -41.35 -23.62
C LEU A 48 -0.06 -41.69 -25.10
N ILE A 49 0.31 -40.73 -25.95
CA ILE A 49 0.60 -40.99 -27.37
C ILE A 49 1.82 -41.91 -27.50
N ASN A 50 2.85 -41.70 -26.67
CA ASN A 50 4.09 -42.45 -26.73
C ASN A 50 4.11 -43.77 -25.94
N VAL A 51 3.07 -44.04 -25.13
CA VAL A 51 2.86 -45.29 -24.39
C VAL A 51 2.95 -46.50 -25.33
N LYS A 52 2.40 -46.42 -26.54
CA LYS A 52 2.44 -47.51 -27.54
C LYS A 52 3.86 -47.83 -28.04
N TYR A 53 4.80 -46.89 -27.97
CA TYR A 53 6.17 -47.08 -28.44
C TYR A 53 7.09 -47.70 -27.37
N PHE A 54 6.75 -47.60 -26.09
CA PHE A 54 7.50 -48.24 -25.01
C PHE A 54 6.90 -49.57 -24.54
N LEU A 55 5.57 -49.76 -24.69
CA LEU A 55 4.85 -51.01 -24.43
C LEU A 55 4.63 -51.76 -25.75
N THR A 56 5.59 -52.60 -26.13
CA THR A 56 5.37 -53.53 -27.24
C THR A 56 4.63 -54.75 -26.69
N TRP A 57 3.40 -54.93 -27.16
CA TRP A 57 2.61 -56.15 -26.91
C TRP A 57 2.84 -57.11 -28.06
N GLU A 58 3.61 -58.18 -27.84
CA GLU A 58 3.67 -59.30 -28.77
C GLU A 58 2.43 -60.18 -28.56
N TYR A 59 1.56 -60.23 -29.56
CA TYR A 59 0.43 -61.17 -29.62
C TYR A 59 0.93 -62.50 -30.19
N VAL A 60 0.92 -63.55 -29.37
CA VAL A 60 1.17 -64.93 -29.82
C VAL A 60 -0.14 -65.71 -29.60
N ASN A 61 -0.70 -66.29 -30.65
CA ASN A 61 -1.97 -67.06 -30.63
C ASN A 61 -3.20 -66.30 -30.07
N GLY A 62 -3.40 -65.04 -30.43
CA GLY A 62 -4.61 -64.28 -30.08
C GLY A 62 -4.73 -63.89 -28.60
N TRP A 63 -3.75 -64.25 -27.77
CA TRP A 63 -3.67 -63.85 -26.37
C TRP A 63 -2.40 -62.99 -26.13
N PRO A 64 -2.51 -61.89 -25.37
CA PRO A 64 -1.38 -61.03 -25.07
C PRO A 64 -0.50 -61.66 -23.97
N ALA A 65 0.68 -62.17 -24.34
CA ALA A 65 1.48 -62.99 -23.43
C ALA A 65 2.82 -62.37 -23.00
N ASN A 66 3.40 -61.42 -23.75
CA ASN A 66 4.72 -60.86 -23.40
C ASN A 66 4.72 -59.33 -23.32
N PHE A 67 5.03 -58.85 -22.12
CA PHE A 67 5.25 -57.44 -21.79
C PHE A 67 6.74 -57.10 -21.97
N LYS A 68 7.10 -56.41 -23.05
CA LYS A 68 8.44 -55.83 -23.18
C LYS A 68 8.37 -54.33 -22.88
N PHE A 69 9.00 -53.95 -21.77
CA PHE A 69 9.21 -52.55 -21.37
C PHE A 69 10.60 -52.10 -21.84
N SER A 70 10.65 -51.17 -22.79
CA SER A 70 11.92 -50.54 -23.19
C SER A 70 12.20 -49.33 -22.30
N PHE A 71 13.10 -49.49 -21.32
CA PHE A 71 13.48 -48.42 -20.39
C PHE A 71 14.12 -47.21 -21.11
N GLU A 72 14.95 -47.46 -22.11
CA GLU A 72 15.64 -46.45 -22.92
C GLU A 72 14.69 -45.51 -23.67
N LYS A 73 13.56 -46.04 -24.17
CA LYS A 73 12.54 -45.22 -24.85
C LYS A 73 11.68 -44.44 -23.86
N CYS A 74 11.38 -45.04 -22.71
CA CYS A 74 10.64 -44.35 -21.64
C CYS A 74 11.41 -43.11 -21.15
N THR A 75 12.73 -43.24 -20.93
CA THR A 75 13.57 -42.11 -20.50
C THR A 75 13.65 -41.01 -21.56
N TYR A 76 13.75 -41.37 -22.84
CA TYR A 76 13.79 -40.38 -23.93
C TYR A 76 12.52 -39.53 -24.01
N TYR A 77 11.33 -40.15 -23.96
CA TYR A 77 10.08 -39.40 -24.00
C TYR A 77 9.78 -38.64 -22.71
N PHE A 78 10.27 -39.14 -21.57
CA PHE A 78 10.22 -38.41 -20.30
C PHE A 78 11.11 -37.16 -20.34
N GLU A 79 12.32 -37.26 -20.90
CA GLU A 79 13.22 -36.13 -21.09
C GLU A 79 12.58 -35.05 -21.97
N ILE A 80 11.91 -35.42 -23.07
CA ILE A 80 11.17 -34.48 -23.93
C ILE A 80 10.03 -33.81 -23.15
N ALA A 81 9.27 -34.56 -22.34
CA ALA A 81 8.18 -34.00 -21.55
C ALA A 81 8.68 -32.98 -20.52
N VAL A 82 9.80 -33.27 -19.86
CA VAL A 82 10.44 -32.35 -18.91
C VAL A 82 11.01 -31.13 -19.63
N ALA A 83 11.68 -31.31 -20.78
CA ALA A 83 12.22 -30.23 -21.58
C ALA A 83 11.12 -29.26 -22.06
N LEU A 84 9.96 -29.78 -22.47
CA LEU A 84 8.81 -28.99 -22.88
C LEU A 84 8.20 -28.23 -21.69
N ALA A 85 8.13 -28.86 -20.52
CA ALA A 85 7.65 -28.22 -19.31
C ALA A 85 8.54 -27.04 -18.89
N VAL A 86 9.86 -27.22 -18.88
CA VAL A 86 10.82 -26.14 -18.55
C VAL A 86 10.77 -25.01 -19.58
N ALA A 87 10.68 -25.33 -20.87
CA ALA A 87 10.57 -24.33 -21.94
C ALA A 87 9.33 -23.44 -21.85
N ALA A 88 8.26 -23.93 -21.21
CA ALA A 88 7.00 -23.20 -21.07
C ALA A 88 6.94 -22.30 -19.82
N ILE A 89 7.80 -22.50 -18.81
CA ILE A 89 7.80 -21.72 -17.57
C ILE A 89 8.51 -20.37 -17.81
N PRO A 90 7.86 -19.22 -17.57
CA PRO A 90 8.48 -17.91 -17.75
C PRO A 90 9.33 -17.52 -16.53
N GLU A 91 10.50 -18.13 -16.38
CA GLU A 91 11.42 -17.92 -15.24
C GLU A 91 11.87 -16.46 -15.08
N GLY A 92 11.86 -15.68 -16.18
CA GLY A 92 12.23 -14.26 -16.15
C GLY A 92 11.13 -13.32 -15.62
N LEU A 93 9.88 -13.77 -15.56
CA LEU A 93 8.75 -12.91 -15.21
C LEU A 93 8.86 -12.31 -13.79
N PRO A 94 9.20 -13.07 -12.73
CA PRO A 94 9.37 -12.52 -11.39
C PRO A 94 10.49 -11.47 -11.29
N ALA A 95 11.58 -11.67 -12.04
CA ALA A 95 12.72 -10.74 -12.06
C ALA A 95 12.34 -9.40 -12.70
N VAL A 96 11.62 -9.44 -13.84
CA VAL A 96 11.16 -8.24 -14.55
C VAL A 96 10.17 -7.45 -13.69
N ILE A 97 9.20 -8.12 -13.05
CA ILE A 97 8.22 -7.47 -12.17
C ILE A 97 8.91 -6.79 -10.99
N THR A 98 9.81 -7.50 -10.31
CA THR A 98 10.54 -6.97 -9.15
C THR A 98 11.38 -5.75 -9.53
N THR A 99 12.07 -5.82 -10.67
CA THR A 99 12.87 -4.70 -11.19
C THR A 99 12.00 -3.49 -11.51
N CYS A 100 10.85 -3.70 -12.15
CA CYS A 100 9.89 -2.65 -12.47
C CYS A 100 9.35 -1.98 -11.19
N LEU A 101 8.94 -2.76 -10.19
CA LEU A 101 8.47 -2.25 -8.89
C LEU A 101 9.56 -1.50 -8.12
N ALA A 102 10.81 -1.97 -8.18
CA ALA A 102 11.94 -1.31 -7.54
C ALA A 102 12.24 0.06 -8.18
N LEU A 103 12.23 0.15 -9.51
CA LEU A 103 12.38 1.41 -10.23
C LEU A 103 11.23 2.38 -9.93
N GLY A 104 9.99 1.87 -9.87
CA GLY A 104 8.81 2.64 -9.45
C GLY A 104 8.96 3.19 -8.03
N THR A 105 9.39 2.34 -7.09
CA THR A 105 9.67 2.71 -5.69
C THR A 105 10.72 3.81 -5.60
N ARG A 106 11.81 3.72 -6.38
CA ARG A 106 12.86 4.75 -6.43
C ARG A 106 12.29 6.10 -6.88
N LYS A 107 11.43 6.09 -7.90
CA LYS A 107 10.78 7.31 -8.40
C LYS A 107 9.79 7.91 -7.39
N MET A 108 9.11 7.08 -6.60
CA MET A 108 8.23 7.53 -5.51
C MET A 108 9.01 8.13 -4.35
N ALA A 109 10.14 7.53 -3.96
CA ALA A 109 11.00 8.06 -2.91
C ALA A 109 11.50 9.48 -3.21
N GLN A 110 11.82 9.77 -4.48
CA GLN A 110 12.18 11.12 -4.94
C GLN A 110 11.06 12.16 -4.79
N LYS A 111 9.80 11.71 -4.60
CA LYS A 111 8.62 12.54 -4.37
C LYS A 111 8.14 12.49 -2.92
N ASN A 112 9.04 12.20 -1.98
CA ASN A 112 8.74 12.06 -0.54
C ASN A 112 7.75 10.93 -0.19
N ALA A 113 7.58 9.94 -1.07
CA ALA A 113 6.76 8.76 -0.80
C ALA A 113 7.65 7.53 -0.54
N LEU A 114 7.85 7.19 0.73
CA LEU A 114 8.65 6.04 1.14
C LEU A 114 7.80 4.76 1.13
N VAL A 115 8.00 3.92 0.13
CA VAL A 115 7.33 2.63 0.02
C VAL A 115 8.11 1.55 0.77
N ARG A 116 7.50 0.93 1.78
CA ARG A 116 8.13 -0.12 2.60
C ARG A 116 7.98 -1.53 2.02
N LYS A 117 6.95 -1.76 1.20
CA LYS A 117 6.66 -3.05 0.56
C LYS A 117 6.52 -2.83 -0.95
N LEU A 118 7.37 -3.48 -1.76
CA LEU A 118 7.38 -3.32 -3.22
C LEU A 118 6.00 -3.57 -3.88
N PRO A 119 5.20 -4.58 -3.47
CA PRO A 119 3.89 -4.81 -4.06
C PRO A 119 2.89 -3.67 -3.82
N SER A 120 3.08 -2.84 -2.78
CA SER A 120 2.18 -1.72 -2.47
C SER A 120 2.17 -0.62 -3.53
N VAL A 121 3.22 -0.54 -4.37
CA VAL A 121 3.28 0.40 -5.51
C VAL A 121 2.12 0.15 -6.47
N GLU A 122 1.80 -1.12 -6.72
CA GLU A 122 0.72 -1.51 -7.63
C GLU A 122 -0.66 -1.29 -7.00
N THR A 123 -0.85 -1.68 -5.74
CA THR A 123 -2.11 -1.44 -5.02
C THR A 123 -2.46 0.04 -4.93
N LEU A 124 -1.47 0.91 -4.77
CA LEU A 124 -1.68 2.36 -4.77
C LEU A 124 -2.25 2.86 -6.11
N GLY A 125 -1.85 2.25 -7.23
CA GLY A 125 -2.38 2.57 -8.56
C GLY A 125 -3.85 2.17 -8.76
N CYS A 126 -4.33 1.17 -8.02
CA CYS A 126 -5.71 0.68 -8.07
C CYS A 126 -6.58 1.24 -6.93
N THR A 127 -6.09 2.21 -6.16
CA THR A 127 -6.82 2.76 -5.01
C THR A 127 -8.04 3.56 -5.47
N THR A 128 -9.23 3.17 -4.99
CA THR A 128 -10.50 3.83 -5.32
C THR A 128 -11.01 4.74 -4.20
N VAL A 129 -10.59 4.50 -2.95
CA VAL A 129 -11.00 5.27 -1.77
C VAL A 129 -9.76 5.61 -0.95
N ILE A 130 -9.63 6.87 -0.56
CA ILE A 130 -8.56 7.35 0.32
C ILE A 130 -9.19 7.79 1.64
N CYS A 131 -8.92 7.03 2.71
CA CYS A 131 -9.25 7.42 4.07
C CYS A 131 -8.05 8.17 4.66
N SER A 132 -8.13 9.50 4.69
CA SER A 132 -7.10 10.35 5.29
C SER A 132 -7.53 10.82 6.66
N ASP A 133 -6.64 10.75 7.64
CA ASP A 133 -6.84 11.49 8.88
C ASP A 133 -6.75 13.01 8.61
N LYS A 134 -7.40 13.81 9.46
CA LYS A 134 -7.42 15.26 9.31
C LYS A 134 -6.17 15.89 9.95
N THR A 135 -5.98 15.62 11.23
CA THR A 135 -5.01 16.35 12.06
C THR A 135 -3.59 15.85 11.76
N GLY A 136 -2.72 16.75 11.28
CA GLY A 136 -1.34 16.38 10.94
C GLY A 136 -1.18 15.67 9.59
N THR A 137 -2.27 15.45 8.83
CA THR A 137 -2.22 14.96 7.44
C THR A 137 -2.85 15.96 6.48
N LEU A 138 -4.14 16.29 6.64
CA LEU A 138 -4.81 17.34 5.85
C LEU A 138 -4.51 18.74 6.40
N THR A 139 -4.28 18.85 7.70
CA THR A 139 -3.86 20.09 8.36
C THR A 139 -2.40 19.99 8.79
N THR A 140 -1.74 21.14 8.92
CA THR A 140 -0.35 21.25 9.41
C THR A 140 -0.20 20.95 10.91
N ASN A 141 -1.30 20.60 11.59
CA ASN A 141 -1.38 20.48 13.06
C ASN A 141 -0.88 21.75 13.79
N GLN A 142 -0.98 22.91 13.14
CA GLN A 142 -0.71 24.22 13.72
C GLN A 142 -2.06 24.88 14.02
N MET A 143 -2.35 25.12 15.30
CA MET A 143 -3.58 25.80 15.68
C MET A 143 -3.37 27.32 15.70
N ALA A 144 -3.84 28.00 14.67
CA ALA A 144 -3.83 29.45 14.59
C ALA A 144 -5.23 30.03 14.82
N VAL A 145 -5.31 31.14 15.54
CA VAL A 145 -6.55 31.91 15.68
C VAL A 145 -6.87 32.53 14.32
N SER A 146 -8.09 32.31 13.80
CA SER A 146 -8.51 32.85 12.50
C SER A 146 -9.37 34.10 12.61
N LYS A 147 -10.14 34.21 13.71
CA LYS A 147 -11.04 35.33 13.98
C LYS A 147 -11.08 35.63 15.46
N LEU A 148 -11.07 36.92 15.78
CA LEU A 148 -11.26 37.44 17.13
C LEU A 148 -12.50 38.34 17.13
N VAL A 149 -13.35 38.21 18.14
CA VAL A 149 -14.54 39.03 18.29
C VAL A 149 -14.49 39.74 19.62
N ALA A 150 -14.70 41.06 19.62
CA ALA A 150 -14.73 41.88 20.81
C ALA A 150 -15.95 42.80 20.81
N ILE A 151 -16.46 43.08 22.01
CA ILE A 151 -17.53 44.07 22.20
C ILE A 151 -16.96 45.45 21.84
N GLY A 152 -17.72 46.20 21.04
CA GLY A 152 -17.43 47.56 20.62
C GLY A 152 -17.71 48.60 21.71
N PRO A 153 -17.53 49.89 21.41
CA PRO A 153 -17.79 50.97 22.36
C PRO A 153 -19.27 51.08 22.78
N ASN A 154 -20.18 50.66 21.90
CA ASN A 154 -21.61 50.59 22.17
C ASN A 154 -21.98 49.15 22.55
N VAL A 155 -22.91 49.00 23.50
CA VAL A 155 -23.34 47.69 24.03
C VAL A 155 -23.88 46.75 22.93
N ASP A 156 -24.39 47.32 21.83
CA ASP A 156 -24.96 46.57 20.69
C ASP A 156 -23.99 46.37 19.51
N ALA A 157 -22.77 46.89 19.57
CA ALA A 157 -21.83 46.80 18.45
C ALA A 157 -20.80 45.69 18.68
N LEU A 158 -20.80 44.65 17.84
CA LEU A 158 -19.74 43.64 17.80
C LEU A 158 -18.67 44.02 16.77
N ARG A 159 -17.40 43.92 17.16
CA ARG A 159 -16.26 44.06 16.24
C ARG A 159 -15.66 42.68 16.01
N ALA A 160 -15.58 42.28 14.74
CA ALA A 160 -14.89 41.08 14.33
C ALA A 160 -13.58 41.47 13.63
N PHE A 161 -12.50 40.86 14.06
CA PHE A 161 -11.17 41.01 13.50
C PHE A 161 -10.77 39.68 12.87
N LYS A 162 -10.33 39.72 11.61
CA LYS A 162 -9.77 38.55 10.95
C LYS A 162 -8.27 38.51 11.26
N VAL A 163 -7.78 37.37 11.72
CA VAL A 163 -6.37 37.16 12.04
C VAL A 163 -5.78 36.34 10.89
N GLU A 164 -4.80 36.93 10.23
CA GLU A 164 -3.98 36.25 9.22
C GLU A 164 -2.73 35.68 9.89
N GLY A 165 -2.25 34.55 9.37
CA GLY A 165 -1.19 33.75 9.99
C GLY A 165 -1.62 32.31 10.18
N THR A 166 -0.73 31.36 9.90
CA THR A 166 -1.02 29.92 10.02
C THR A 166 -0.02 29.17 10.88
N THR A 167 1.02 29.86 11.35
CA THR A 167 2.08 29.32 12.18
C THR A 167 2.07 29.94 13.58
N TYR A 168 2.93 29.44 14.47
CA TYR A 168 3.15 30.04 15.80
C TYR A 168 4.14 31.23 15.79
N ASN A 169 4.63 31.65 14.62
CA ASN A 169 5.52 32.81 14.53
C ASN A 169 4.71 34.09 14.74
N PRO A 170 5.03 34.94 15.74
CA PRO A 170 4.28 36.17 16.02
C PRO A 170 4.36 37.20 14.88
N ASN A 171 5.31 37.04 13.95
CA ASN A 171 5.47 37.90 12.78
C ASN A 171 4.78 37.33 11.52
N ASP A 172 4.16 36.15 11.60
CA ASP A 172 3.45 35.53 10.48
C ASP A 172 2.02 36.05 10.41
N GLY A 173 1.82 37.06 9.56
CA GLY A 173 0.50 37.65 9.28
C GLY A 173 0.20 38.92 10.08
N GLN A 174 -1.06 39.36 9.99
CA GLN A 174 -1.54 40.58 10.60
C GLN A 174 -3.01 40.44 10.99
N ILE A 175 -3.45 41.28 11.91
CA ILE A 175 -4.86 41.36 12.27
C ILE A 175 -5.52 42.44 11.41
N GLU A 176 -6.47 42.04 10.55
CA GLU A 176 -7.23 42.99 9.73
C GLU A 176 -8.10 43.88 10.60
N ASN A 177 -8.19 45.16 10.22
CA ASN A 177 -8.91 46.21 10.96
C ASN A 177 -8.43 46.41 12.39
N TRP A 178 -7.17 46.06 12.69
CA TRP A 178 -6.58 46.34 13.99
C TRP A 178 -6.50 47.85 14.24
N PRO A 179 -6.93 48.35 15.41
CA PRO A 179 -6.85 49.78 15.71
C PRO A 179 -5.38 50.23 15.72
N ALA A 180 -5.03 51.20 14.87
CA ALA A 180 -3.66 51.73 14.72
C ALA A 180 -3.15 52.57 15.91
N GLY A 181 -3.72 52.36 17.10
CA GLY A 181 -3.47 53.15 18.31
C GLY A 181 -3.59 52.33 19.59
N ARG A 182 -4.04 52.95 20.67
CA ARG A 182 -4.17 52.29 21.98
C ARG A 182 -5.21 51.16 21.91
N LEU A 183 -4.83 49.97 22.37
CA LEU A 183 -5.74 48.84 22.51
C LEU A 183 -6.92 49.23 23.40
N ASP A 184 -8.13 48.92 22.94
CA ASP A 184 -9.35 49.10 23.73
C ASP A 184 -9.33 48.23 25.00
N ALA A 185 -10.04 48.63 26.06
CA ALA A 185 -10.05 47.92 27.33
C ALA A 185 -10.50 46.45 27.16
N ASN A 186 -11.47 46.22 26.26
CA ASN A 186 -11.97 44.89 25.92
C ASN A 186 -10.90 44.02 25.23
N LEU A 187 -10.13 44.60 24.29
CA LEU A 187 -9.04 43.88 23.61
C LEU A 187 -7.88 43.58 24.55
N GLN A 188 -7.54 44.53 25.45
CA GLN A 188 -6.54 44.31 26.50
C GLN A 188 -6.94 43.18 27.46
N MET A 189 -8.23 43.11 27.83
CA MET A 189 -8.74 42.05 28.69
C MET A 189 -8.68 40.68 28.00
N ILE A 190 -9.06 40.59 26.72
CA ILE A 190 -8.94 39.35 25.94
C ILE A 190 -7.47 38.89 25.88
N ALA A 191 -6.53 39.80 25.57
CA ALA A 191 -5.11 39.49 25.55
C ALA A 191 -4.59 39.03 26.92
N LYS A 192 -5.03 39.68 28.00
CA LYS A 192 -4.66 39.29 29.37
C LYS A 192 -5.20 37.91 29.74
N ILE A 193 -6.45 37.60 29.38
CA ILE A 193 -7.03 36.26 29.61
C ILE A 193 -6.26 35.22 28.81
N ALA A 194 -5.99 35.46 27.53
CA ALA A 194 -5.25 34.53 26.67
C ALA A 194 -3.80 34.30 27.14
N ALA A 195 -3.18 35.28 27.79
CA ALA A 195 -1.84 35.17 28.33
C ALA A 195 -1.78 34.49 29.71
N VAL A 196 -2.73 34.79 30.61
CA VAL A 196 -2.72 34.29 32.00
C VAL A 196 -3.40 32.94 32.14
N CYS A 197 -4.47 32.69 31.38
CA CYS A 197 -5.20 31.42 31.38
C CYS A 197 -4.62 30.46 30.33
N ASN A 198 -3.30 30.33 30.28
CA ASN A 198 -2.61 29.49 29.32
C ASN A 198 -1.37 28.84 29.96
N ASP A 199 -1.29 27.51 29.88
CA ASP A 199 -0.15 26.73 30.36
C ASP A 199 0.94 26.56 29.29
N ALA A 200 0.68 26.98 28.05
CA ALA A 200 1.62 26.89 26.94
C ALA A 200 2.50 28.14 26.83
N GLY A 201 3.75 27.94 26.44
CA GLY A 201 4.69 28.99 26.07
C GLY A 201 5.14 28.85 24.61
N VAL A 202 5.59 29.96 24.00
CA VAL A 202 6.21 29.96 22.68
C VAL A 202 7.69 30.26 22.85
N SER A 203 8.56 29.37 22.35
CA SER A 203 10.01 29.57 22.33
C SER A 203 10.49 29.70 20.89
N GLN A 204 11.34 30.68 20.63
CA GLN A 204 12.01 30.81 19.34
C GLN A 204 13.25 29.90 19.37
N SER A 205 13.23 28.83 18.57
CA SER A 205 14.46 28.06 18.29
C SER A 205 15.36 28.91 17.41
N GLU A 206 16.61 29.10 17.82
CA GLU A 206 17.68 29.49 16.90
C GLU A 206 17.88 28.43 15.81
#